data_AF-A0A841AXC7-F1
#
_entry.id   AF-A0A841AXC7-F1
#
_cell.length_a   1.000
_cell.length_b   1.000
_cell.length_c   1.000
_cell.angle_alpha   90.00
_cell.angle_beta   90.00
_cell.angle_gamma   90.00
#
_symmetry.space_group_name_H-M   'P 1'
#
loop_
_entity.id
_entity.type
_entity.pdbx_description
1 polymer ?
#
loop_
_entity_poly.entity_id
_entity_poly.type
_entity_poly.pdbx_seq_one_letter_code
_entity_poly.pdbx_strand_id
1 'polypeptide(L)' 'MEPKTNVTETTVVLIAHDGEWTRRRIESLDAAQQFGHKRSIPVYEVARVGYPKRMREYTERKKRGEA' A
#
# COMPACT_ATOMS: atom_id res chain seq x y z
N MET A 1 -4.92 7.46 33.88
CA MET A 1 -3.84 7.14 32.94
C MET A 1 -4.37 6.06 32.00
N GLU A 2 -5.10 6.45 30.96
CA GLU A 2 -5.54 5.49 29.94
C GLU A 2 -4.36 5.22 28.99
N PRO A 3 -4.03 3.96 28.70
CA PRO A 3 -2.98 3.64 27.74
C PRO A 3 -3.45 4.07 26.34
N LYS A 4 -2.56 4.72 25.56
CA LYS A 4 -2.82 5.06 24.16
C LYS A 4 -3.19 3.78 23.41
N THR A 5 -4.42 3.71 22.93
CA THR A 5 -4.87 2.67 22.01
C THR A 5 -4.17 2.87 20.66
N ASN A 6 -2.94 2.39 20.53
CA ASN A 6 -2.22 2.31 19.26
C ASN A 6 -2.70 1.07 18.49
N VAL A 7 -3.93 1.08 18.01
CA VAL A 7 -4.44 -0.03 17.18
C VAL A 7 -5.08 0.54 15.93
N THR A 8 -4.23 1.06 15.05
CA THR A 8 -4.54 1.06 13.62
C THR A 8 -3.31 0.46 12.96
N GLU A 9 -3.36 -0.84 12.69
CA GLU A 9 -2.29 -1.54 11.98
C GLU A 9 -2.08 -0.81 10.64
N THR A 10 -0.92 -0.16 10.50
CA THR A 10 -0.62 0.56 9.26
C THR A 10 -0.42 -0.49 8.16
N THR A 11 -1.15 -0.36 7.06
CA THR A 11 -1.02 -1.27 5.93
C THR A 11 -0.39 -0.53 4.76
N VAL A 12 0.63 -1.14 4.15
CA VAL A 12 1.23 -0.64 2.91
C VAL A 12 0.71 -1.42 1.72
N VAL A 13 0.52 -0.71 0.61
CA VAL A 13 0.20 -1.30 -0.69
C VAL A 13 1.45 -1.19 -1.55
N LEU A 14 2.00 -2.34 -1.95
CA LEU A 14 3.11 -2.40 -2.90
C LEU A 14 2.52 -2.64 -4.28
N ILE A 15 2.85 -1.78 -5.24
CA ILE A 15 2.34 -1.83 -6.61
C ILE A 15 3.54 -1.98 -7.54
N ALA A 16 3.58 -3.10 -8.27
CA ALA A 16 4.57 -3.38 -9.28
C ALA A 16 4.35 -2.50 -10.53
N HIS A 17 5.34 -2.48 -11.41
CA HIS A 17 5.32 -1.66 -12.62
C HIS A 17 4.16 -2.04 -13.57
N ASP A 18 3.83 -3.33 -13.67
CA ASP A 18 2.76 -3.92 -14.47
C ASP A 18 1.34 -3.73 -13.91
N GLY A 19 1.25 -3.22 -12.67
CA GLY A 19 0.00 -2.99 -11.95
C GLY A 19 -0.37 -4.09 -10.96
N GLU A 20 0.39 -5.19 -10.88
CA GLU A 20 0.21 -6.17 -9.81
C GLU A 20 0.41 -5.49 -8.45
N TRP A 21 -0.39 -5.88 -7.47
CA TRP A 21 -0.30 -5.28 -6.15
C TRP A 21 -0.50 -6.28 -5.03
N THR A 22 0.17 -6.02 -3.91
CA THR A 22 0.03 -6.77 -2.67
C THR A 22 -0.12 -5.84 -1.48
N ARG A 23 -0.83 -6.29 -0.44
CA ARG A 23 -1.01 -5.58 0.83
C ARG A 23 -0.21 -6.29 1.92
N ARG A 24 0.57 -5.53 2.67
CA ARG A 24 1.36 -6.05 3.80
C ARG A 24 1.13 -5.19 5.03
N ARG A 25 0.94 -5.85 6.17
CA ARG A 25 0.92 -5.19 7.47
C ARG A 25 2.31 -4.70 7.81
N ILE A 26 2.41 -3.48 8.33
CA ILE A 26 3.64 -2.89 8.80
C ILE A 26 3.42 -2.23 10.15
N GLU A 27 4.47 -2.22 10.96
CA GLU A 27 4.40 -1.74 12.34
C GLU A 27 4.12 -0.22 12.42
N SER A 28 4.53 0.56 11.41
CA SER A 28 4.26 2.00 11.36
C SER A 28 4.48 2.60 9.96
N LEU A 29 3.97 3.82 9.76
CA LEU A 29 4.23 4.62 8.54
C LEU A 29 5.72 4.99 8.40
N ASP A 30 6.44 5.20 9.50
CA ASP A 30 7.87 5.49 9.47
C ASP A 30 8.67 4.29 8.93
N ALA A 31 8.35 3.08 9.42
CA ALA A 31 8.94 1.85 8.91
C ALA A 31 8.67 1.65 7.40
N ALA A 32 7.48 2.04 6.92
CA ALA A 32 7.14 2.02 5.50
C ALA A 32 8.00 2.98 4.68
N GLN A 33 8.14 4.22 5.16
CA GLN A 33 8.98 5.23 4.52
C GLN A 33 10.43 4.78 4.49
N GLN A 34 10.99 4.34 5.63
CA GLN A 34 12.36 3.83 5.70
C GLN A 34 12.58 2.65 4.75
N PHE A 35 11.62 1.73 4.66
CA PHE A 35 11.68 0.60 3.72
C PHE A 35 11.73 1.08 2.27
N GLY A 36 10.86 2.02 1.89
CA GLY A 36 10.85 2.62 0.56
C GLY A 36 12.15 3.36 0.25
N HIS A 37 12.63 4.20 1.17
CA HIS A 37 13.91 4.91 1.04
C HIS A 37 15.09 3.96 0.84
N LYS A 38 15.19 2.89 1.65
CA LYS A 38 16.25 1.88 1.53
C LYS A 38 16.23 1.12 0.20
N ARG A 39 15.05 0.94 -0.39
CA ARG A 39 14.86 0.23 -1.66
C ARG A 39 14.74 1.16 -2.87
N SER A 40 14.88 2.47 -2.68
CA SER A 40 14.61 3.49 -3.70
C SER A 40 13.22 3.37 -4.33
N ILE A 41 12.25 2.87 -3.55
CA ILE A 41 10.84 2.74 -3.95
C ILE A 41 10.10 3.97 -3.43
N PRO A 42 9.42 4.74 -4.29
CA PRO A 42 8.64 5.88 -3.84
C PRO A 42 7.42 5.41 -3.05
N VAL A 43 7.24 6.00 -1.86
CA VAL A 43 6.12 5.72 -0.96
C VAL A 43 5.12 6.87 -1.06
N TYR A 44 3.86 6.54 -1.30
CA TYR A 44 2.79 7.52 -1.40
C TYR A 44 1.67 7.22 -0.41
N GLU A 45 1.12 8.26 0.19
CA GLU A 45 -0.07 8.14 1.03
C GLU A 45 -1.33 8.09 0.17
N VAL A 46 -1.90 6.89 0.03
CA VAL A 46 -3.08 6.65 -0.81
C VAL A 46 -4.29 7.48 -0.39
N ALA A 47 -4.46 7.79 0.90
CA ALA A 47 -5.53 8.66 1.35
C ALA A 47 -5.45 10.08 0.75
N ARG A 48 -4.23 10.52 0.43
CA ARG A 48 -3.95 11.84 -0.14
C ARG A 48 -3.91 11.83 -1.68
N VAL A 49 -3.31 10.81 -2.28
CA VAL A 49 -3.10 10.76 -3.75
C VAL A 49 -4.08 9.85 -4.50
N GLY A 50 -4.86 9.04 -3.79
CA GLY A 50 -5.71 8.00 -4.36
C GLY A 50 -4.93 6.78 -4.86
N TYR A 51 -5.67 5.80 -5.41
CA TYR A 51 -5.06 4.59 -5.97
C TYR A 51 -4.59 4.82 -7.41
N PRO A 52 -3.35 4.42 -7.76
CA PRO A 52 -2.83 4.55 -9.12
C PRO A 52 -3.69 3.85 -10.18
N LYS A 53 -3.80 4.45 -11.38
CA LYS A 53 -4.58 3.91 -12.50
C LYS A 53 -4.22 2.45 -12.84
N ARG A 54 -2.92 2.13 -12.88
CA ARG A 54 -2.41 0.77 -13.14
C ARG A 54 -2.93 -0.30 -12.18
N MET A 55 -3.10 0.05 -10.89
CA MET A 55 -3.62 -0.86 -9.86
C MET A 55 -5.12 -1.11 -10.08
N ARG A 56 -5.85 -0.05 -10.44
CA ARG A 56 -7.28 -0.16 -10.80
C ARG A 56 -7.45 -1.03 -12.04
N GLU A 57 -6.70 -0.75 -13.11
CA GLU A 57 -6.73 -1.54 -14.35
C GLU A 57 -6.34 -3.00 -14.12
N TYR A 58 -5.34 -3.30 -13.29
CA TYR A 58 -4.99 -4.68 -12.91
C TYR A 58 -6.13 -5.39 -12.16
N THR A 59 -6.74 -4.72 -11.18
CA THR A 59 -7.86 -5.28 -10.40
C THR A 59 -9.08 -5.56 -11.29
N GLU A 60 -9.39 -4.65 -12.21
CA GLU A 60 -10.46 -4.83 -13.20
C GLU A 60 -10.17 -5.99 -14.16
N ARG A 61 -8.93 -6.13 -14.65
CA ARG A 61 -8.52 -7.27 -15.49
C ARG A 61 -8.66 -8.59 -14.75
N LYS A 62 -8.17 -8.67 -13.50
CA LYS A 62 -8.27 -9.87 -12.67
C LYS A 62 -9.74 -10.27 -12.45
N LYS A 63 -10.59 -9.30 -12.11
CA LYS A 63 -12.03 -9.51 -11.90
C LYS A 63 -12.77 -9.97 -13.18
N ARG A 64 -12.35 -9.48 -14.36
CA ARG A 64 -12.92 -9.91 -15.66
C ARG A 64 -12.43 -11.28 -16.12
N GLY A 65 -11.23 -11.69 -15.73
CA GLY A 65 -10.70 -13.03 -16.04
C GLY A 65 -11.18 -14.13 -15.10
N GLU A 66 -11.71 -13.76 -13.93
CA GLU A 66 -12.37 -14.65 -12.96
C GLU A 66 -13.90 -14.77 -13.20
N ALA A 67 -14.42 -14.22 -14.30
CA ALA A 67 -15.84 -14.22 -14.67
C ALA A 67 -16.17 -15.22 -15.80
#